data_AF-A0A2G2FX88-F1
#
_entry.id   AF-A0A2G2FX88-F1
#
_cell.length_a   1.000
_cell.length_b   1.000
_cell.length_c   1.000
_cell.angle_alpha   90.00
_cell.angle_beta   90.00
_cell.angle_gamma   90.00
#
_symmetry.space_group_name_H-M   'P 1'
#
loop_
_entity.id
_entity.type
_entity.pdbx_description
1 polymer ?
#
loop_
_entity_poly.entity_id
_entity_poly.type
_entity_poly.pdbx_seq_one_letter_code
_entity_poly.pdbx_strand_id
1 'polypeptide(L)'
;MILAKMNKAQNGFVLPYVLVAIAILSIAGTIAAQRLQRTSRMILQIQSDANSELAMMSAEAKTIFSVLTAVPVVGGLDLNAQSSAVQADSFYSSRSSGDNVPSDLWSGAGQFRQTNTSYGPVLVQYRDGAGLLPLNTAEPKLIAKFLTARGIKSETARGMAAKLADYRDPDHHRRFRGAERGDYRLRDQPPPTNSPLRSFAELDAILGWAEPLATLDRRALMDAAILSPAISGMKTIFVSPELRKDLGLVETNFSLALQQDGIEQSIAGDRYPSNQMRLTFLYRDPSGRFLKRVVEIERKINSLDRPFRKSEVYDAVVSGDDAASAGFGQGTQGTKLKNVIFTPSDRAR
;
A
#
# COMPACT_ATOMS: atom_id res chain seq x y z
N MET A 1 -97.02 -39.89 -16.58
CA MET A 1 -96.64 -38.57 -16.02
C MET A 1 -95.12 -38.51 -15.95
N ILE A 2 -94.52 -38.00 -17.03
CA ILE A 2 -93.07 -37.90 -17.24
C ILE A 2 -92.64 -36.51 -16.79
N LEU A 3 -91.76 -36.41 -15.79
CA LEU A 3 -91.18 -35.13 -15.36
C LEU A 3 -89.83 -34.95 -16.07
N ALA A 4 -89.86 -34.13 -17.12
CA ALA A 4 -88.70 -33.72 -17.89
C ALA A 4 -87.80 -32.78 -17.06
N LYS A 5 -86.55 -33.20 -16.85
CA LYS A 5 -85.51 -32.40 -16.19
C LYS A 5 -84.90 -31.46 -17.24
N MET A 6 -85.18 -30.16 -17.16
CA MET A 6 -84.54 -29.15 -18.01
C MET A 6 -83.06 -28.98 -17.62
N ASN A 7 -82.15 -29.47 -18.45
CA ASN A 7 -80.73 -29.15 -18.35
C ASN A 7 -80.49 -27.73 -18.90
N LYS A 8 -80.18 -26.78 -18.02
CA LYS A 8 -79.56 -25.51 -18.41
C LYS A 8 -78.16 -25.82 -18.96
N ALA A 9 -77.96 -25.62 -20.25
CA ALA A 9 -76.65 -25.59 -20.87
C ALA A 9 -75.84 -24.43 -20.25
N GLN A 10 -74.86 -24.77 -19.41
CA GLN A 10 -73.88 -23.82 -18.90
C GLN A 10 -72.86 -23.54 -20.00
N ASN A 11 -72.95 -22.36 -20.61
CA ASN A 11 -71.97 -21.89 -21.59
C ASN A 11 -70.62 -21.68 -20.90
N GLY A 12 -69.65 -22.51 -21.28
CA GLY A 12 -68.28 -22.50 -20.76
C GLY A 12 -67.50 -21.27 -21.20
N PHE A 13 -67.34 -20.30 -20.29
CA PHE A 13 -66.41 -19.17 -20.42
C PHE A 13 -65.36 -19.14 -19.29
N VAL A 14 -65.28 -20.20 -18.47
CA VAL A 14 -64.41 -20.25 -17.28
C VAL A 14 -62.93 -20.41 -17.65
N LEU A 15 -62.63 -21.15 -18.72
CA LEU A 15 -61.26 -21.46 -19.14
C LEU A 15 -60.38 -20.22 -19.43
N PRO A 16 -60.81 -19.22 -20.24
CA PRO A 16 -59.99 -18.04 -20.51
C PRO A 16 -59.72 -17.19 -19.25
N TYR A 17 -60.68 -17.08 -18.33
CA TYR A 17 -60.46 -16.34 -17.07
C TYR A 17 -59.45 -17.04 -16.15
N VAL A 18 -59.50 -18.36 -16.04
CA VAL A 18 -58.53 -19.14 -15.25
C VAL A 18 -57.12 -19.01 -15.84
N LEU A 19 -56.99 -19.04 -17.18
CA LEU A 19 -55.71 -18.83 -17.85
C LEU A 19 -55.13 -17.44 -17.56
N VAL A 20 -55.95 -16.38 -17.62
CA VAL A 20 -55.50 -15.02 -17.30
C VAL A 20 -55.11 -14.89 -15.83
N ALA A 21 -55.89 -15.48 -14.91
CA ALA A 21 -55.55 -15.48 -13.48
C ALA A 21 -54.23 -16.19 -13.19
N ILE A 22 -54.00 -17.36 -13.80
CA ILE A 22 -52.73 -18.09 -13.68
C ILE A 22 -51.57 -17.29 -14.29
N ALA A 23 -51.78 -16.64 -15.45
CA ALA A 23 -50.76 -15.80 -16.07
C ALA A 23 -50.36 -14.61 -15.17
N ILE A 24 -51.34 -13.92 -14.58
CA ILE A 24 -51.08 -12.80 -13.65
C ILE A 24 -50.34 -13.30 -12.41
N LEU A 25 -50.78 -14.41 -11.81
CA LEU A 25 -50.11 -15.01 -10.65
C LEU A 25 -48.68 -15.47 -10.97
N SER A 26 -48.45 -16.04 -12.16
CA SER A 26 -47.13 -16.46 -12.62
C SER A 26 -46.19 -15.27 -12.84
N ILE A 27 -46.68 -14.18 -13.43
CA ILE A 27 -45.90 -12.94 -13.61
C ILE A 27 -45.57 -12.33 -12.25
N ALA A 28 -46.56 -12.21 -11.35
CA ALA A 28 -46.36 -11.68 -10.01
C ALA A 28 -45.36 -12.51 -9.19
N GLY A 29 -45.49 -13.85 -9.24
CA GLY A 29 -44.55 -14.78 -8.62
C GLY A 29 -43.13 -14.65 -9.18
N THR A 30 -43.00 -14.50 -10.50
CA THR A 30 -41.70 -14.32 -11.17
C THR A 30 -41.03 -13.01 -10.74
N ILE A 31 -41.77 -11.90 -10.71
CA ILE A 31 -41.25 -10.59 -10.26
C ILE A 31 -40.81 -10.65 -8.80
N ALA A 32 -41.60 -11.27 -7.92
CA ALA A 32 -41.26 -11.45 -6.51
C ALA A 32 -39.99 -12.29 -6.34
N ALA A 33 -39.88 -13.41 -7.07
CA ALA A 33 -38.70 -14.28 -7.04
C ALA A 33 -37.44 -13.56 -7.52
N GLN A 34 -37.51 -12.80 -8.62
CA GLN A 34 -36.39 -12.02 -9.14
C GLN A 34 -35.93 -10.94 -8.15
N ARG A 35 -36.86 -10.24 -7.48
CA ARG A 35 -36.53 -9.25 -6.44
C ARG A 35 -35.84 -9.90 -5.25
N LEU A 36 -36.38 -11.03 -4.75
CA LEU A 36 -35.78 -11.75 -3.63
C LEU A 36 -34.36 -12.23 -3.96
N GLN A 37 -34.15 -12.79 -5.15
CA GLN A 37 -32.81 -13.21 -5.59
C GLN A 37 -31.82 -12.04 -5.65
N ARG A 38 -32.24 -10.87 -6.14
CA ARG A 38 -31.39 -9.66 -6.16
C ARG A 38 -31.05 -9.19 -4.76
N THR A 39 -32.03 -9.13 -3.85
CA THR A 39 -31.82 -8.73 -2.46
C THR A 39 -30.86 -9.68 -1.74
N SER A 40 -31.02 -10.99 -1.88
CA SER A 40 -30.11 -11.96 -1.25
C SER A 40 -28.68 -11.82 -1.75
N ARG A 41 -28.46 -11.62 -3.05
CA ARG A 41 -27.11 -11.40 -3.60
C ARG A 41 -26.48 -10.12 -3.07
N MET A 42 -27.25 -9.04 -2.97
CA MET A 42 -26.78 -7.76 -2.42
C MET A 42 -26.39 -7.89 -0.94
N ILE A 43 -27.18 -8.59 -0.13
CA ILE A 43 -26.88 -8.84 1.29
C ILE A 43 -25.58 -9.62 1.44
N LEU A 44 -25.42 -10.70 0.66
CA LEU A 44 -24.18 -11.50 0.69
C LEU A 44 -22.96 -10.68 0.28
N GLN A 45 -23.11 -9.79 -0.71
CA GLN A 45 -22.04 -8.90 -1.14
C GLN A 45 -21.67 -7.88 -0.03
N ILE A 46 -22.65 -7.22 0.58
CA ILE A 46 -22.42 -6.28 1.70
C ILE A 46 -21.72 -6.99 2.86
N GLN A 47 -22.15 -8.21 3.20
CA GLN A 47 -21.51 -9.00 4.26
C GLN A 47 -20.06 -9.38 3.90
N SER A 48 -19.81 -9.76 2.64
CA SER A 48 -18.46 -10.07 2.16
C SER A 48 -17.54 -8.85 2.21
N ASP A 49 -18.03 -7.70 1.77
CA ASP A 49 -17.27 -6.45 1.79
C ASP A 49 -16.98 -6.01 3.25
N ALA A 50 -17.96 -6.12 4.15
CA ALA A 50 -17.78 -5.85 5.57
C ALA A 50 -16.75 -6.79 6.23
N ASN A 51 -16.80 -8.10 5.94
CA ASN A 51 -15.83 -9.05 6.44
C ASN A 51 -14.41 -8.75 5.94
N SER A 52 -14.29 -8.32 4.69
CA SER A 52 -13.00 -7.96 4.08
C SER A 52 -12.39 -6.72 4.73
N GLU A 53 -13.22 -5.72 5.03
CA GLU A 53 -12.78 -4.52 5.75
C GLU A 53 -12.37 -4.87 7.19
N LEU A 54 -13.13 -5.72 7.89
CA LEU A 54 -12.77 -6.19 9.23
C LEU A 54 -11.46 -7.00 9.24
N ALA A 55 -11.20 -7.78 8.19
CA ALA A 55 -9.92 -8.46 7.99
C ALA A 55 -8.77 -7.43 7.91
N MET A 56 -8.90 -6.42 7.05
CA MET A 56 -7.89 -5.39 6.86
C MET A 56 -7.66 -4.57 8.13
N MET A 57 -8.72 -4.08 8.77
CA MET A 57 -8.63 -3.33 10.03
C MET A 57 -7.96 -4.15 11.13
N SER A 58 -8.31 -5.44 11.27
CA SER A 58 -7.69 -6.31 12.27
C SER A 58 -6.21 -6.56 11.97
N ALA A 59 -5.86 -6.83 10.71
CA ALA A 59 -4.49 -7.02 10.27
C ALA A 59 -3.63 -5.77 10.51
N GLU A 60 -4.18 -4.61 10.19
CA GLU A 60 -3.53 -3.31 10.35
C GLU A 60 -3.28 -3.01 11.84
N ALA A 61 -4.30 -3.12 12.69
CA ALA A 61 -4.16 -2.88 14.13
C ALA A 61 -3.11 -3.80 14.77
N LYS A 62 -3.15 -5.10 14.43
CA LYS A 62 -2.16 -6.09 14.89
C LYS A 62 -0.75 -5.74 14.44
N THR A 63 -0.59 -5.38 13.17
CA THR A 63 0.71 -5.03 12.59
C THR A 63 1.27 -3.76 13.21
N ILE A 64 0.45 -2.71 13.33
CA ILE A 64 0.84 -1.45 13.94
C ILE A 64 1.30 -1.69 15.38
N PHE A 65 0.57 -2.47 16.15
CA PHE A 65 1.01 -2.85 17.50
C PHE A 65 2.38 -3.54 17.47
N SER A 66 2.54 -4.58 16.64
CA SER A 66 3.80 -5.33 16.53
C SER A 66 4.97 -4.45 16.14
N VAL A 67 4.82 -3.55 15.16
CA VAL A 67 5.92 -2.66 14.76
C VAL A 67 6.22 -1.64 15.85
N LEU A 68 5.22 -1.05 16.52
CA LEU A 68 5.46 -0.07 17.58
C LEU A 68 6.20 -0.66 18.79
N THR A 69 5.97 -1.94 19.09
CA THR A 69 6.68 -2.66 20.17
C THR A 69 8.00 -3.30 19.72
N ALA A 70 8.30 -3.31 18.42
CA ALA A 70 9.49 -3.94 17.88
C ALA A 70 10.75 -3.08 18.07
N VAL A 71 11.88 -3.75 18.26
CA VAL A 71 13.19 -3.10 18.40
C VAL A 71 13.83 -2.88 17.02
N PRO A 72 14.23 -1.65 16.69
CA PRO A 72 15.06 -1.39 15.51
C PRO A 72 16.39 -2.13 15.62
N VAL A 73 16.69 -2.95 14.63
CA VAL A 73 17.97 -3.64 14.48
C VAL A 73 18.55 -3.37 13.09
N VAL A 74 19.80 -3.76 12.85
CA VAL A 74 20.40 -3.63 11.52
C VAL A 74 19.54 -4.35 10.48
N GLY A 75 19.15 -3.63 9.42
CA GLY A 75 18.36 -4.17 8.31
C GLY A 75 16.86 -4.30 8.57
N GLY A 76 16.33 -3.95 9.74
CA GLY A 76 14.88 -3.98 9.97
C GLY A 76 14.45 -3.92 11.42
N LEU A 77 13.38 -4.65 11.73
CA LEU A 77 12.77 -4.70 13.06
C LEU A 77 12.89 -6.10 13.64
N ASP A 78 13.32 -6.22 14.90
CA ASP A 78 13.22 -7.47 15.65
C ASP A 78 11.88 -7.49 16.40
N LEU A 79 11.03 -8.47 16.09
CA LEU A 79 9.72 -8.62 16.71
C LEU A 79 9.77 -9.46 18.01
N ASN A 80 10.92 -10.00 18.37
CA ASN A 80 11.10 -10.74 19.61
C ASN A 80 11.34 -9.80 20.80
N ALA A 81 10.34 -9.64 21.68
CA ALA A 81 10.46 -8.77 22.86
C ALA A 81 11.57 -9.19 23.86
N GLN A 82 12.07 -10.43 23.80
CA GLN A 82 13.12 -10.91 24.71
C GLN A 82 14.53 -10.56 24.24
N SER A 83 14.77 -10.38 22.94
CA SER A 83 16.08 -9.88 22.45
C SER A 83 16.32 -8.44 22.90
N SER A 84 15.24 -7.68 23.12
CA SER A 84 15.24 -6.30 23.62
C SER A 84 15.78 -6.17 25.05
N ALA A 85 15.42 -7.10 25.94
CA ALA A 85 15.87 -7.10 27.34
C ALA A 85 17.37 -7.41 27.47
N VAL A 86 17.89 -8.29 26.61
CA VAL A 86 19.31 -8.66 26.60
C VAL A 86 20.17 -7.55 25.98
N GLN A 87 19.71 -6.90 24.90
CA GLN A 87 20.47 -5.81 24.26
C GLN A 87 20.53 -4.51 25.07
N ALA A 88 19.47 -4.16 25.81
CA ALA A 88 19.49 -2.98 26.67
C ALA A 88 20.51 -3.10 27.82
N ASP A 89 20.73 -4.32 28.32
CA ASP A 89 21.73 -4.61 29.36
C ASP A 89 23.16 -4.78 28.79
N SER A 90 23.27 -4.92 27.46
CA SER A 90 24.54 -5.17 26.74
C SER A 90 25.30 -3.90 26.33
N PHE A 91 24.86 -2.71 26.75
CA PHE A 91 25.55 -1.44 26.44
C PHE A 91 27.00 -1.36 26.95
N TYR A 92 27.43 -2.29 27.83
CA TYR A 92 28.77 -2.34 28.41
C TYR A 92 29.63 -3.58 28.05
N SER A 93 29.12 -4.59 27.33
CA SER A 93 29.87 -5.83 27.10
C SER A 93 30.36 -5.97 25.65
N SER A 94 31.54 -5.41 25.40
CA SER A 94 32.43 -5.94 24.37
C SER A 94 32.89 -7.35 24.77
N ARG A 95 32.15 -8.39 24.32
CA ARG A 95 32.49 -9.84 24.19
C ARG A 95 31.40 -10.75 24.76
N SER A 96 30.79 -11.59 23.91
CA SER A 96 31.14 -13.01 23.74
C SER A 96 29.96 -13.77 23.13
N SER A 97 30.23 -14.49 22.04
CA SER A 97 29.44 -15.60 21.53
C SER A 97 29.01 -16.55 22.65
N GLY A 98 27.72 -16.91 22.71
CA GLY A 98 27.22 -17.92 23.66
C GLY A 98 25.73 -18.18 23.56
N ASP A 99 24.91 -17.15 23.73
CA ASP A 99 23.45 -17.27 23.66
C ASP A 99 22.93 -16.55 22.41
N ASN A 100 22.81 -17.30 21.31
CA ASN A 100 22.08 -16.84 20.13
C ASN A 100 20.59 -16.78 20.49
N VAL A 101 20.13 -15.72 21.16
CA VAL A 101 18.69 -15.42 21.20
C VAL A 101 18.26 -15.28 19.74
N PRO A 102 17.39 -16.15 19.22
CA PRO A 102 16.97 -16.06 17.83
C PRO A 102 16.30 -14.71 17.62
N SER A 103 16.90 -13.85 16.79
CA SER A 103 16.29 -12.59 16.38
C SER A 103 15.16 -12.90 15.40
N ASP A 104 13.99 -12.33 15.63
CA ASP A 104 12.88 -12.45 14.69
C ASP A 104 12.86 -11.24 13.75
N LEU A 105 13.93 -11.13 12.95
CA LEU A 105 14.14 -10.02 12.02
C LEU A 105 13.03 -9.98 10.95
N TRP A 106 12.37 -8.83 10.87
CA TRP A 106 11.54 -8.42 9.74
C TRP A 106 12.29 -7.35 8.96
N SER A 107 12.79 -7.72 7.78
CA SER A 107 13.60 -6.84 6.95
C SER A 107 12.79 -5.68 6.39
N GLY A 108 13.33 -4.46 6.54
CA GLY A 108 12.78 -3.23 5.97
C GLY A 108 13.00 -3.08 4.47
N ALA A 109 13.62 -4.07 3.81
CA ALA A 109 13.84 -4.08 2.36
C ALA A 109 12.62 -4.60 1.56
N GLY A 110 11.45 -4.77 2.19
CA GLY A 110 10.23 -5.25 1.52
C GLY A 110 9.87 -6.71 1.81
N GLN A 111 10.29 -7.26 2.96
CA GLN A 111 9.95 -8.65 3.30
C GLN A 111 8.46 -8.79 3.64
N PHE A 112 7.82 -9.84 3.11
CA PHE A 112 6.45 -10.22 3.46
C PHE A 112 6.40 -11.11 4.70
N ARG A 113 5.36 -10.88 5.52
CA ARG A 113 4.92 -11.73 6.62
C ARG A 113 3.41 -11.91 6.53
N GLN A 114 2.86 -12.80 7.36
CA GLN A 114 1.41 -13.05 7.41
C GLN A 114 0.84 -12.67 8.77
N THR A 115 -0.39 -12.18 8.79
CA THR A 115 -1.20 -12.05 10.00
C THR A 115 -2.53 -12.77 9.79
N ASN A 116 -2.91 -13.58 10.77
CA ASN A 116 -4.18 -14.30 10.72
C ASN A 116 -5.26 -13.46 11.38
N THR A 117 -6.38 -13.32 10.68
CA THR A 117 -7.60 -12.67 11.18
C THR A 117 -8.71 -13.70 11.25
N SER A 118 -9.81 -13.38 11.94
CA SER A 118 -11.01 -14.24 11.96
C SER A 118 -11.65 -14.40 10.57
N TYR A 119 -11.27 -13.55 9.60
CA TYR A 119 -11.82 -13.49 8.25
C TYR A 119 -10.85 -14.04 7.19
N GLY A 120 -9.67 -14.50 7.60
CA GLY A 120 -8.66 -15.08 6.72
C GLY A 120 -7.27 -14.47 6.91
N PRO A 121 -6.26 -15.01 6.19
CA PRO A 121 -4.89 -14.52 6.26
C PRO A 121 -4.72 -13.22 5.45
N VAL A 122 -4.00 -12.26 6.03
CA VAL A 122 -3.56 -11.04 5.35
C VAL A 122 -2.05 -11.07 5.25
N LEU A 123 -1.51 -10.87 4.06
CA LEU A 123 -0.06 -10.68 3.87
C LEU A 123 0.29 -9.22 4.11
N VAL A 124 1.44 -9.01 4.73
CA VAL A 124 1.93 -7.70 5.13
C VAL A 124 3.37 -7.55 4.68
N GLN A 125 3.64 -6.55 3.85
CA GLN A 125 4.99 -6.13 3.50
C GLN A 125 5.45 -5.02 4.44
N TYR A 126 6.70 -5.09 4.89
CA TYR A 126 7.37 -3.97 5.55
C TYR A 126 8.44 -3.39 4.62
N ARG A 127 8.33 -2.10 4.31
CA ARG A 127 9.39 -1.29 3.70
C ARG A 127 9.75 -0.13 4.62
N ASP A 128 11.03 0.10 4.85
CA ASP A 128 11.48 1.31 5.52
C ASP A 128 11.29 2.52 4.60
N GLY A 129 10.88 3.66 5.17
CA GLY A 129 10.65 4.90 4.43
C GLY A 129 11.90 5.41 3.73
N ALA A 130 13.08 5.15 4.28
CA ALA A 130 14.35 5.52 3.66
C ALA A 130 14.80 4.52 2.57
N GLY A 131 14.03 3.46 2.30
CA GLY A 131 14.18 2.62 1.12
C GLY A 131 13.40 3.11 -0.11
N LEU A 132 12.60 4.17 0.02
CA LEU A 132 11.73 4.74 -1.00
C LEU A 132 12.29 6.06 -1.53
N LEU A 133 11.93 6.44 -2.76
CA LEU A 133 12.33 7.71 -3.37
C LEU A 133 11.64 8.90 -2.65
N PRO A 134 12.35 9.77 -1.91
CA PRO A 134 11.70 10.83 -1.14
C PRO A 134 11.43 12.07 -2.01
N LEU A 135 10.21 12.24 -2.51
CA LEU A 135 9.88 13.31 -3.48
C LEU A 135 10.02 14.73 -2.94
N ASN A 136 10.03 14.91 -1.62
CA ASN A 136 10.15 16.22 -0.98
C ASN A 136 11.60 16.63 -0.68
N THR A 137 12.55 15.70 -0.66
CA THR A 137 13.93 15.98 -0.27
C THR A 137 14.95 15.52 -1.32
N ALA A 138 14.60 14.55 -2.17
CA ALA A 138 15.48 14.02 -3.20
C ALA A 138 15.96 15.12 -4.16
N GLU A 139 17.22 14.99 -4.60
CA GLU A 139 17.78 15.86 -5.62
C GLU A 139 17.05 15.69 -6.97
N PRO A 140 16.91 16.77 -7.76
CA PRO A 140 16.24 16.71 -9.07
C PRO A 140 16.86 15.67 -10.02
N LYS A 141 18.18 15.46 -9.96
CA LYS A 141 18.90 14.46 -10.77
C LYS A 141 18.40 13.04 -10.49
N LEU A 142 18.14 12.71 -9.23
CA LEU A 142 17.66 11.40 -8.81
C LEU A 142 16.21 11.16 -9.28
N ILE A 143 15.35 12.16 -9.11
CA ILE A 143 13.96 12.11 -9.59
C ILE A 143 13.92 11.96 -11.12
N ALA A 144 14.76 12.70 -11.84
CA ALA A 144 14.84 12.60 -13.30
C ALA A 144 15.31 11.21 -13.76
N LYS A 145 16.28 10.58 -13.05
CA LYS A 145 16.71 9.20 -13.33
C LYS A 145 15.54 8.23 -13.16
N PHE A 146 14.82 8.30 -12.04
CA PHE A 146 13.64 7.48 -11.79
C PHE A 146 12.59 7.63 -12.91
N LEU A 147 12.21 8.88 -13.24
CA LEU A 147 11.24 9.14 -14.30
C LEU A 147 11.71 8.60 -15.66
N THR A 148 13.02 8.69 -15.95
CA THR A 148 13.60 8.15 -17.19
C THR A 148 13.52 6.63 -17.24
N ALA A 149 13.82 5.94 -16.14
CA ALA A 149 13.67 4.49 -16.04
C ALA A 149 12.22 4.03 -16.22
N ARG A 150 11.25 4.91 -15.92
CA ARG A 150 9.82 4.70 -16.14
C ARG A 150 9.33 5.14 -17.52
N GLY A 151 10.24 5.35 -18.47
CA GLY A 151 9.91 5.59 -19.89
C GLY A 151 9.72 7.05 -20.27
N ILE A 152 9.86 8.00 -19.34
CA ILE A 152 9.82 9.43 -19.66
C ILE A 152 11.12 9.83 -20.36
N LYS A 153 11.03 10.60 -21.45
CA LYS A 153 12.22 11.10 -22.15
C LYS A 153 13.11 11.89 -21.19
N SER A 154 14.42 11.67 -21.23
CA SER A 154 15.40 12.29 -20.31
C SER A 154 15.28 13.81 -20.21
N GLU A 155 14.96 14.48 -21.31
CA GLU A 155 14.77 15.93 -21.33
C GLU A 155 13.52 16.36 -20.53
N THR A 156 12.40 15.70 -20.79
CA THR A 156 11.13 15.90 -20.08
C THR A 156 11.27 15.57 -18.60
N ALA A 157 11.93 14.45 -18.27
CA ALA A 157 12.18 14.03 -16.88
C ALA A 157 12.99 15.07 -16.09
N ARG A 158 14.03 15.65 -16.70
CA ARG A 158 14.81 16.74 -16.09
C ARG A 158 13.97 17.99 -15.86
N GLY A 159 13.13 18.37 -16.82
CA GLY A 159 12.21 19.49 -16.67
C GLY A 159 11.17 19.25 -15.56
N MET A 160 10.59 18.05 -15.52
CA MET A 160 9.64 17.65 -14.47
C MET A 160 10.27 17.74 -13.07
N ALA A 161 11.48 17.19 -12.91
CA ALA A 161 12.18 17.22 -11.64
C ALA A 161 12.56 18.65 -11.20
N ALA A 162 12.98 19.52 -12.12
CA ALA A 162 13.27 20.93 -11.82
C ALA A 162 12.00 21.68 -11.37
N LYS A 163 10.87 21.46 -12.02
CA LYS A 163 9.60 22.08 -11.62
C LYS A 163 9.06 21.56 -10.30
N LEU A 164 9.27 20.28 -9.99
CA LEU A 164 8.96 19.76 -8.65
C LEU A 164 9.84 20.41 -7.58
N ALA A 165 11.11 20.69 -7.88
CA ALA A 165 11.98 21.40 -6.96
C ALA A 165 11.50 22.84 -6.70
N ASP A 166 11.15 23.60 -7.75
CA ASP A 166 10.56 24.95 -7.65
C ASP A 166 9.14 24.94 -7.03
N TYR A 167 8.41 23.83 -7.14
CA TYR A 167 7.08 23.74 -6.55
C TYR A 167 7.12 23.63 -5.03
N ARG A 168 8.16 22.96 -4.49
CA ARG A 168 8.24 22.58 -3.07
C ARG A 168 9.11 23.50 -2.21
N ASP A 169 9.94 24.33 -2.81
CA ASP A 169 10.87 25.18 -2.08
C ASP A 169 10.24 26.53 -1.70
N PRO A 170 10.69 27.16 -0.60
CA PRO A 170 10.04 28.35 -0.07
C PRO A 170 10.38 29.63 -0.84
N ASP A 171 11.41 29.61 -1.69
CA ASP A 171 11.86 30.80 -2.42
C ASP A 171 11.06 31.04 -3.71
N HIS A 172 11.48 32.01 -4.52
CA HIS A 172 10.84 32.38 -5.79
C HIS A 172 11.84 32.35 -6.95
N HIS A 173 12.97 31.65 -6.76
CA HIS A 173 14.05 31.57 -7.72
C HIS A 173 13.82 30.40 -8.67
N ARG A 174 13.35 30.75 -9.85
CA ARG A 174 13.17 29.77 -10.92
C ARG A 174 14.49 29.10 -11.30
N ARG A 175 14.53 27.77 -11.20
CA ARG A 175 15.67 26.97 -11.69
C ARG A 175 15.68 26.87 -13.21
N PHE A 176 16.81 26.45 -13.78
CA PHE A 176 16.85 26.10 -15.20
C PHE A 176 15.80 25.02 -15.51
N ARG A 177 14.87 25.32 -16.43
CA ARG A 177 13.70 24.49 -16.80
C ARG A 177 12.67 24.26 -15.68
N GLY A 178 12.83 24.97 -14.56
CA GLY A 178 11.85 25.06 -13.50
C GLY A 178 10.69 25.99 -13.86
N ALA A 179 9.78 26.18 -12.89
CA ALA A 179 8.57 26.95 -13.05
C ALA A 179 8.15 27.60 -11.73
N GLU A 180 7.91 28.90 -11.78
CA GLU A 180 7.53 29.72 -10.64
C GLU A 180 6.17 30.35 -10.82
N ARG A 181 5.66 31.08 -9.81
CA ARG A 181 4.35 31.74 -9.83
C ARG A 181 3.99 32.43 -11.16
N GLY A 182 4.96 33.08 -11.82
CA GLY A 182 4.77 33.69 -13.14
C GLY A 182 4.43 32.68 -14.25
N ASP A 183 5.12 31.55 -14.29
CA ASP A 183 4.91 30.48 -15.28
C ASP A 183 3.54 29.79 -15.14
N TYR A 184 3.07 29.63 -13.90
CA TYR A 184 1.75 29.07 -13.61
C TYR A 184 0.63 30.02 -14.03
N ARG A 185 0.78 31.32 -13.73
CA ARG A 185 -0.19 32.36 -14.12
C ARG A 185 -0.37 32.44 -15.63
N LEU A 186 0.70 32.30 -16.40
CA LEU A 186 0.65 32.31 -17.87
C LEU A 186 -0.15 31.14 -18.47
N ARG A 187 -0.51 30.15 -17.66
CA ARG A 187 -1.24 28.94 -18.07
C ARG A 187 -2.52 28.73 -17.27
N ASP A 188 -2.99 29.77 -16.58
CA ASP A 188 -4.19 29.76 -15.75
C ASP A 188 -4.20 28.61 -14.71
N GLN A 189 -3.01 28.25 -14.20
CA GLN A 189 -2.85 27.25 -13.14
C GLN A 189 -2.66 27.91 -11.77
N PRO A 190 -3.12 27.26 -10.69
CA PRO A 190 -2.79 27.70 -9.33
C PRO A 190 -1.28 27.83 -9.14
N PRO A 191 -0.82 28.81 -8.35
CA PRO A 191 0.62 28.98 -8.10
C PRO A 191 1.22 27.76 -7.38
N PRO A 192 2.54 27.58 -7.46
CA PRO A 192 3.22 26.56 -6.66
C PRO A 192 2.95 26.82 -5.16
N THR A 193 2.92 25.75 -4.37
CA THR A 193 2.59 25.86 -2.94
C THR A 193 3.77 26.37 -2.12
N ASN A 194 4.98 26.32 -2.69
CA ASN A 194 6.25 26.71 -2.07
C ASN A 194 6.44 26.01 -0.71
N SER A 195 6.02 24.74 -0.67
CA SER A 195 6.01 23.91 0.52
C SER A 195 6.12 22.43 0.14
N PRO A 196 6.60 21.55 1.05
CA PRO A 196 6.60 20.12 0.79
C PRO A 196 5.22 19.60 0.36
N LEU A 197 5.22 18.71 -0.64
CA LEU A 197 4.01 18.01 -1.10
C LEU A 197 3.31 17.35 0.08
N ARG A 198 1.99 17.57 0.20
CA ARG A 198 1.16 16.99 1.26
C ARG A 198 0.44 15.73 0.80
N SER A 199 0.29 15.55 -0.51
CA SER A 199 -0.36 14.38 -1.11
C SER A 199 0.18 14.09 -2.50
N PHE A 200 0.03 12.83 -2.96
CA PHE A 200 0.42 12.45 -4.32
C PHE A 200 -0.47 13.12 -5.39
N ALA A 201 -1.68 13.57 -5.02
CA ALA A 201 -2.55 14.31 -5.92
C ALA A 201 -1.98 15.69 -6.30
N GLU A 202 -1.13 16.28 -5.46
CA GLU A 202 -0.48 17.55 -5.80
C GLU A 202 0.46 17.45 -7.01
N LEU A 203 0.92 16.24 -7.36
CA LEU A 203 1.74 16.02 -8.54
C LEU A 203 1.01 16.44 -9.83
N ASP A 204 -0.32 16.38 -9.85
CA ASP A 204 -1.13 16.84 -11.00
C ASP A 204 -1.13 18.36 -11.15
N ALA A 205 -0.96 19.08 -10.04
CA ALA A 205 -0.92 20.53 -10.01
C ALA A 205 0.44 21.07 -10.46
N ILE A 206 1.50 20.26 -10.46
CA ILE A 206 2.82 20.70 -10.90
C ILE A 206 2.80 20.93 -12.41
N LEU A 207 3.33 22.08 -12.84
CA LEU A 207 3.20 22.51 -14.22
C LEU A 207 3.78 21.51 -15.22
N GLY A 208 2.92 20.94 -16.06
CA GLY A 208 3.30 19.98 -17.10
C GLY A 208 3.58 18.56 -16.60
N TRP A 209 3.11 18.21 -15.40
CA TRP A 209 3.15 16.83 -14.91
C TRP A 209 1.90 16.01 -15.31
N ALA A 210 0.74 16.64 -15.48
CA ALA A 210 -0.53 15.93 -15.71
C ALA A 210 -0.49 14.94 -16.89
N GLU A 211 0.02 15.36 -18.06
CA GLU A 211 0.10 14.48 -19.24
C GLU A 211 1.12 13.33 -19.05
N PRO A 212 2.39 13.57 -18.67
CA PRO A 212 3.33 12.48 -18.36
C PRO A 212 2.83 11.52 -17.29
N LEU A 213 2.17 12.02 -16.23
CA LEU A 213 1.61 11.18 -15.17
C LEU A 213 0.47 10.28 -15.65
N ALA A 214 -0.26 10.67 -16.69
CA ALA A 214 -1.29 9.81 -17.28
C ALA A 214 -0.68 8.60 -18.02
N THR A 215 0.52 8.77 -18.57
CA THR A 215 1.26 7.68 -19.23
C THR A 215 2.03 6.81 -18.23
N LEU A 216 2.41 7.38 -17.09
CA LEU A 216 3.13 6.69 -16.03
C LEU A 216 2.12 5.94 -15.14
N ASP A 217 2.45 4.72 -14.71
CA ASP A 217 1.65 4.04 -13.71
C ASP A 217 1.77 4.78 -12.36
N ARG A 218 0.75 5.59 -12.03
CA ARG A 218 0.68 6.34 -10.77
C ARG A 218 0.84 5.43 -9.57
N ARG A 219 0.28 4.21 -9.57
CA ARG A 219 0.40 3.29 -8.43
C ARG A 219 1.83 2.82 -8.29
N ALA A 220 2.52 2.56 -9.40
CA ALA A 220 3.93 2.21 -9.38
C ALA A 220 4.82 3.34 -8.83
N LEU A 221 4.50 4.62 -9.15
CA LEU A 221 5.14 5.77 -8.51
C LEU A 221 4.86 5.80 -7.01
N MET A 222 3.59 5.67 -6.62
CA MET A 222 3.18 5.68 -5.23
C MET A 222 3.84 4.55 -4.44
N ASP A 223 4.03 3.37 -5.02
CA ASP A 223 4.72 2.23 -4.40
C ASP A 223 6.23 2.45 -4.23
N ALA A 224 6.87 3.19 -5.13
CA ALA A 224 8.32 3.42 -5.14
C ALA A 224 8.76 4.70 -4.41
N ALA A 225 7.85 5.63 -4.13
CA ALA A 225 8.16 6.96 -3.61
C ALA A 225 7.46 7.29 -2.29
N ILE A 226 8.01 8.23 -1.51
CA ILE A 226 7.45 8.73 -0.24
C ILE A 226 7.44 10.26 -0.23
N LEU A 227 6.46 10.87 0.47
CA LEU A 227 6.30 12.33 0.56
C LEU A 227 6.82 12.92 1.87
N SER A 228 7.46 12.14 2.71
CA SER A 228 7.88 12.66 4.00
C SER A 228 9.04 13.66 3.87
N PRO A 229 8.92 14.85 4.51
CA PRO A 229 10.05 15.77 4.62
C PRO A 229 11.10 15.31 5.65
N ALA A 230 10.80 14.32 6.49
CA ALA A 230 11.72 13.81 7.52
C ALA A 230 12.78 12.84 6.97
N ILE A 231 12.59 12.36 5.73
CA ILE A 231 13.54 11.46 5.07
C ILE A 231 14.47 12.31 4.21
N SER A 232 15.69 12.58 4.67
CA SER A 232 16.65 13.44 3.95
C SER A 232 17.49 12.70 2.89
N GLY A 233 17.32 11.39 2.75
CA GLY A 233 18.07 10.57 1.79
C GLY A 233 17.64 9.11 1.83
N MET A 234 18.10 8.34 0.84
CA MET A 234 17.81 6.90 0.77
C MET A 234 18.94 6.07 1.38
N LYS A 235 18.58 5.05 2.16
CA LYS A 235 19.51 4.08 2.72
C LYS A 235 19.48 2.80 1.89
N THR A 236 20.62 2.44 1.29
CA THR A 236 20.69 1.34 0.30
C THR A 236 20.20 0.00 0.76
N ILE A 237 20.46 -0.35 2.03
CA ILE A 237 20.05 -1.61 2.62
C ILE A 237 18.53 -1.81 2.56
N PHE A 238 17.75 -0.72 2.47
CA PHE A 238 16.30 -0.74 2.39
C PHE A 238 15.74 -0.49 0.98
N VAL A 239 16.56 -0.06 0.02
CA VAL A 239 16.11 0.17 -1.36
C VAL A 239 15.83 -1.17 -2.03
N SER A 240 14.66 -1.31 -2.65
CA SER A 240 14.28 -2.55 -3.35
C SER A 240 15.16 -2.80 -4.59
N PRO A 241 15.39 -4.06 -5.00
CA PRO A 241 16.21 -4.38 -6.17
C PRO A 241 15.74 -3.67 -7.45
N GLU A 242 14.43 -3.55 -7.64
CA GLU A 242 13.83 -2.87 -8.79
C GLU A 242 14.16 -1.38 -8.79
N LEU A 243 14.00 -0.72 -7.64
CA LEU A 243 14.31 0.71 -7.51
C LEU A 243 15.82 0.97 -7.64
N ARG A 244 16.68 0.07 -7.14
CA ARG A 244 18.14 0.17 -7.36
C ARG A 244 18.47 0.14 -8.85
N LYS A 245 17.85 -0.78 -9.59
CA LYS A 245 18.02 -0.89 -11.04
C LYS A 245 17.53 0.36 -11.76
N ASP A 246 16.33 0.85 -11.43
CA ASP A 246 15.75 2.07 -12.01
C ASP A 246 16.65 3.29 -11.81
N LEU A 247 17.31 3.38 -10.64
CA LEU A 247 18.17 4.49 -10.29
C LEU A 247 19.62 4.32 -10.77
N GLY A 248 19.97 3.16 -11.32
CA GLY A 248 21.33 2.82 -11.75
C GLY A 248 22.32 2.70 -10.59
N LEU A 249 21.87 2.22 -9.43
CA LEU A 249 22.70 2.01 -8.25
C LEU A 249 23.39 0.64 -8.36
N VAL A 250 24.65 0.61 -8.79
CA VAL A 250 25.48 -0.62 -8.88
C VAL A 250 26.15 -0.90 -7.53
N GLU A 251 26.14 -2.16 -7.07
CA GLU A 251 26.68 -2.57 -5.75
C GLU A 251 28.15 -2.16 -5.51
N THR A 252 28.99 -2.14 -6.56
CA THR A 252 30.44 -1.87 -6.46
C THR A 252 30.82 -0.39 -6.45
N ASN A 253 29.97 0.52 -6.93
CA ASN A 253 30.29 1.94 -7.08
C ASN A 253 29.63 2.82 -6.02
N PHE A 254 28.89 2.24 -5.07
CA PHE A 254 28.06 3.02 -4.18
C PHE A 254 28.84 3.80 -3.10
N SER A 255 29.98 3.27 -2.66
CA SER A 255 30.87 3.98 -1.73
C SER A 255 31.46 5.26 -2.34
N LEU A 256 31.66 5.28 -3.67
CA LEU A 256 32.32 6.35 -4.43
C LEU A 256 31.33 7.36 -5.03
N ALA A 257 30.16 6.93 -5.49
CA ALA A 257 29.13 7.83 -6.04
C ALA A 257 28.46 8.69 -4.97
N LEU A 258 28.33 8.18 -3.73
CA LEU A 258 27.85 8.95 -2.58
C LEU A 258 28.85 10.00 -2.10
N GLN A 259 30.15 9.74 -2.27
CA GLN A 259 31.24 10.61 -1.81
C GLN A 259 31.39 11.88 -2.66
N GLN A 260 30.96 11.84 -3.92
CA GLN A 260 31.04 13.00 -4.83
C GLN A 260 29.71 13.80 -4.92
N ASP A 261 28.57 13.20 -4.59
CA ASP A 261 27.23 13.82 -4.65
C ASP A 261 26.73 14.29 -3.25
N GLY A 262 27.63 14.59 -2.28
CA GLY A 262 27.28 15.27 -1.02
C GLY A 262 26.64 14.40 0.08
N ILE A 263 26.78 13.08 0.04
CA ILE A 263 26.25 12.18 1.08
C ILE A 263 27.34 11.91 2.10
N GLU A 264 27.56 12.91 2.96
CA GLU A 264 28.46 12.82 4.09
C GLU A 264 27.74 12.21 5.32
N GLN A 265 28.41 11.22 5.93
CA GLN A 265 28.27 10.81 7.33
C GLN A 265 27.04 9.95 7.72
N SER A 266 27.23 8.63 7.87
CA SER A 266 26.84 7.85 9.07
C SER A 266 26.90 6.33 8.82
N ILE A 267 28.10 5.73 8.88
CA ILE A 267 28.30 4.30 8.55
C ILE A 267 27.62 3.36 9.58
N ALA A 268 27.18 3.87 10.75
CA ALA A 268 26.42 3.10 11.74
C ALA A 268 24.89 3.37 11.69
N GLY A 269 24.44 4.62 11.55
CA GLY A 269 23.01 4.98 11.56
C GLY A 269 22.29 4.66 10.24
N ASP A 270 23.03 4.50 9.14
CA ASP A 270 22.48 4.18 7.82
C ASP A 270 22.02 2.71 7.68
N ARG A 271 22.34 1.87 8.66
CA ARG A 271 21.99 0.44 8.67
C ARG A 271 20.74 0.12 9.49
N TYR A 272 20.30 1.05 10.34
CA TYR A 272 19.08 0.92 11.14
C TYR A 272 17.90 1.55 10.41
N PRO A 273 16.68 1.02 10.57
CA PRO A 273 15.50 1.59 9.94
C PRO A 273 15.24 3.02 10.44
N SER A 274 14.60 3.81 9.60
CA SER A 274 14.08 5.12 9.96
C SER A 274 12.86 4.98 10.87
N ASN A 275 12.37 6.11 11.40
CA ASN A 275 11.10 6.14 12.11
C ASN A 275 9.88 6.06 11.18
N GLN A 276 10.09 6.00 9.87
CA GLN A 276 9.01 5.91 8.91
C GLN A 276 9.01 4.57 8.22
N MET A 277 7.81 4.01 8.08
CA MET A 277 7.62 2.72 7.47
C MET A 277 6.41 2.76 6.57
N ARG A 278 6.50 2.02 5.48
CA ARG A 278 5.38 1.68 4.63
C ARG A 278 4.98 0.23 4.86
N LEU A 279 3.71 0.04 5.16
CA LEU A 279 3.09 -1.25 5.33
C LEU A 279 2.10 -1.48 4.18
N THR A 280 2.31 -2.56 3.44
CA THR A 280 1.42 -2.98 2.35
C THR A 280 0.67 -4.22 2.77
N PHE A 281 -0.66 -4.11 2.89
CA PHE A 281 -1.56 -5.20 3.22
C PHE A 281 -2.17 -5.76 1.95
N LEU A 282 -2.12 -7.09 1.82
CA LEU A 282 -2.73 -7.82 0.72
C LEU A 282 -3.66 -8.90 1.30
N TYR A 283 -4.92 -8.85 0.90
CA TYR A 283 -5.95 -9.78 1.32
C TYR A 283 -6.70 -10.31 0.11
N ARG A 284 -6.95 -11.62 0.10
CA ARG A 284 -7.81 -12.25 -0.90
C ARG A 284 -9.21 -12.39 -0.31
N ASP A 285 -10.16 -11.65 -0.85
CA ASP A 285 -11.54 -11.72 -0.38
C ASP A 285 -12.20 -13.06 -0.77
N PRO A 286 -13.34 -13.43 -0.14
CA PRO A 286 -14.05 -14.67 -0.48
C PRO A 286 -14.52 -14.76 -1.93
N SER A 287 -14.64 -13.64 -2.64
CA SER A 287 -14.98 -13.61 -4.07
C SER A 287 -13.78 -13.87 -4.99
N GLY A 288 -12.57 -13.91 -4.42
CA GLY A 288 -11.32 -14.15 -5.12
C GLY A 288 -10.60 -12.88 -5.58
N ARG A 289 -11.13 -11.68 -5.28
CA ARG A 289 -10.47 -10.40 -5.56
C ARG A 289 -9.33 -10.18 -4.58
N PHE A 290 -8.26 -9.54 -5.04
CA PHE A 290 -7.18 -9.09 -4.17
C PHE A 290 -7.37 -7.63 -3.80
N LEU A 291 -7.42 -7.36 -2.51
CA LEU A 291 -7.46 -6.02 -1.94
C LEU A 291 -6.05 -5.66 -1.49
N LYS A 292 -5.59 -4.47 -1.87
CA LYS A 292 -4.32 -3.88 -1.47
C LYS A 292 -4.58 -2.58 -0.70
N ARG A 293 -4.08 -2.50 0.52
CA ARG A 293 -4.08 -1.28 1.35
C ARG A 293 -2.65 -0.89 1.67
N VAL A 294 -2.27 0.35 1.37
CA VAL A 294 -0.93 0.86 1.66
C VAL A 294 -1.04 1.99 2.67
N VAL A 295 -0.37 1.83 3.81
CA VAL A 295 -0.32 2.83 4.88
C VAL A 295 1.11 3.17 5.22
N GLU A 296 1.32 4.40 5.64
CA GLU A 296 2.57 4.89 6.21
C GLU A 296 2.40 5.14 7.69
N ILE A 297 3.39 4.69 8.46
CA ILE A 297 3.47 4.91 9.90
C ILE A 297 4.75 5.69 10.19
N GLU A 298 4.61 6.77 10.92
CA GLU A 298 5.72 7.55 11.47
C GLU A 298 5.72 7.38 13.00
N ARG A 299 6.80 6.79 13.55
CA ARG A 299 7.01 6.75 14.99
C ARG A 299 7.43 8.13 15.48
N LYS A 300 6.77 8.63 16.52
CA LYS A 300 7.13 9.88 17.16
C LYS A 300 7.93 9.60 18.42
N ILE A 301 9.24 9.83 18.32
CA ILE A 301 10.12 9.80 19.48
C ILE A 301 9.67 10.92 20.44
N ASN A 302 9.54 10.62 21.73
CA ASN A 302 9.19 11.55 22.81
C ASN A 302 7.75 12.12 22.80
N SER A 303 6.80 11.53 22.05
CA SER A 303 5.38 11.88 22.15
C SER A 303 4.60 10.74 22.79
N LEU A 304 4.41 10.81 24.12
CA LEU A 304 3.69 9.78 24.87
C LEU A 304 2.19 9.76 24.55
N ASP A 305 1.63 10.92 24.23
CA ASP A 305 0.21 11.13 23.89
C ASP A 305 -0.13 10.70 22.46
N ARG A 306 0.84 10.81 21.54
CA ARG A 306 0.70 10.46 20.12
C ARG A 306 1.97 9.74 19.64
N PRO A 307 2.20 8.49 20.07
CA PRO A 307 3.44 7.76 19.82
C PRO A 307 3.69 7.46 18.34
N PHE A 308 2.67 7.63 17.48
CA PHE A 308 2.81 7.52 16.05
C PHE A 308 1.82 8.40 15.30
N ARG A 309 2.08 8.59 14.02
CA ARG A 309 1.13 9.10 13.03
C ARG A 309 0.90 8.01 11.98
N LYS A 310 -0.36 7.84 11.58
CA LYS A 310 -0.75 7.00 10.45
C LYS A 310 -1.25 7.88 9.31
N SER A 311 -0.85 7.57 8.09
CA SER A 311 -1.43 8.10 6.86
C SER A 311 -1.74 6.98 5.89
N GLU A 312 -2.91 7.02 5.28
CA GLU A 312 -3.25 6.14 4.16
C GLU A 312 -2.62 6.69 2.89
N VAL A 313 -1.98 5.80 2.11
CA VAL A 313 -1.39 6.16 0.81
C VAL A 313 -2.41 5.89 -0.28
N TYR A 314 -2.95 4.67 -0.32
CA TYR A 314 -4.10 4.30 -1.16
C TYR A 314 -4.68 2.94 -0.77
N ASP A 315 -5.94 2.75 -1.17
CA ASP A 315 -6.66 1.48 -1.18
C ASP A 315 -7.08 1.12 -2.62
N ALA A 316 -6.88 -0.13 -3.02
CA ALA A 316 -7.23 -0.58 -4.38
C ALA A 316 -7.57 -2.07 -4.45
N VAL A 317 -8.42 -2.41 -5.42
CA VAL A 317 -8.53 -3.80 -5.92
C VAL A 317 -7.43 -4.02 -6.95
N VAL A 318 -6.62 -5.05 -6.76
CA VAL A 318 -5.47 -5.38 -7.61
C VAL A 318 -5.64 -6.72 -8.33
N SER A 319 -4.87 -6.92 -9.39
CA SER A 319 -4.90 -8.14 -10.17
C SER A 319 -4.27 -9.32 -9.41
N GLY A 320 -4.55 -10.55 -9.83
CA GLY A 320 -3.94 -11.74 -9.24
C GLY A 320 -2.42 -11.83 -9.47
N ASP A 321 -1.90 -11.23 -10.54
CA ASP A 321 -0.47 -11.24 -10.86
C ASP A 321 0.33 -10.35 -9.90
N ASP A 322 -0.24 -9.20 -9.50
CA ASP A 322 0.31 -8.34 -8.45
C ASP A 322 0.36 -9.06 -7.10
N ALA A 323 -0.60 -9.95 -6.83
CA ALA A 323 -0.63 -10.76 -5.62
C ALA A 323 0.33 -11.96 -5.68
N ALA A 324 0.52 -12.56 -6.86
CA ALA A 324 1.43 -13.69 -7.07
C ALA A 324 2.89 -13.32 -6.80
N SER A 325 3.31 -12.12 -7.22
CA SER A 325 4.64 -11.58 -6.91
C SER A 325 4.86 -11.27 -5.42
N ALA A 326 3.78 -11.09 -4.66
CA ALA A 326 3.78 -10.90 -3.20
C ALA A 326 3.76 -12.21 -2.40
N GLY A 327 3.79 -13.37 -3.08
CA GLY A 327 3.76 -14.70 -2.46
C GLY A 327 2.36 -15.34 -2.39
N PHE A 328 1.30 -14.69 -2.89
CA PHE A 328 0.00 -15.35 -3.10
C PHE A 328 0.02 -16.15 -4.43
N GLY A 329 0.65 -17.31 -4.45
CA GLY A 329 0.46 -18.23 -5.61
C GLY A 329 1.63 -19.11 -6.00
N GLN A 330 2.82 -18.94 -5.45
CA GLN A 330 3.82 -19.99 -5.56
C GLN A 330 3.65 -20.96 -4.40
N GLY A 331 3.37 -22.21 -4.73
CA GLY A 331 3.92 -23.33 -3.98
C GLY A 331 5.44 -23.27 -4.05
N THR A 332 6.06 -22.28 -3.39
CA THR A 332 7.41 -22.40 -2.88
C THR A 332 7.32 -23.52 -1.86
N GLN A 333 7.60 -24.74 -2.31
CA GLN A 333 7.98 -25.81 -1.40
C GLN A 333 9.07 -25.23 -0.47
N GLY A 334 8.72 -24.99 0.79
CA GLY A 334 9.68 -24.88 1.88
C GLY A 334 9.65 -23.64 2.78
N THR A 335 9.06 -22.49 2.43
CA THR A 335 9.16 -21.30 3.31
C THR A 335 7.80 -20.82 3.82
N LYS A 336 7.35 -21.42 4.93
CA LYS A 336 6.22 -20.93 5.72
C LYS A 336 6.47 -19.46 6.09
N LEU A 337 5.62 -18.54 5.61
CA LEU A 337 5.72 -17.13 5.99
C LEU A 337 5.62 -16.99 7.52
N LYS A 338 6.52 -16.19 8.10
CA LYS A 338 6.49 -15.90 9.53
C LYS A 338 5.30 -15.01 9.89
N ASN A 339 4.83 -15.13 11.12
CA ASN A 339 3.76 -14.28 11.64
C ASN A 339 4.26 -12.85 11.91
N VAL A 340 3.36 -11.88 11.75
CA VAL A 340 3.60 -10.48 12.16
C VAL A 340 3.55 -10.34 13.69
N ILE A 341 2.73 -11.14 14.37
CA ILE A 341 2.74 -11.25 15.83
C ILE A 341 3.69 -12.39 16.20
N PHE A 342 4.72 -12.07 16.99
CA PHE A 342 5.52 -13.10 17.62
C PHE A 342 4.69 -13.80 18.70
N THR A 343 4.32 -15.06 18.46
CA THR A 343 3.73 -15.92 19.51
C THR A 343 4.80 -16.89 20.02
N PRO A 344 5.03 -17.01 21.34
CA PRO A 344 6.01 -17.95 21.89
C PRO A 344 5.80 -19.42 21.48
N SER A 345 4.60 -19.78 21.01
CA SER A 345 4.27 -21.10 20.45
C SER A 345 4.96 -21.42 19.12
N ASP A 346 5.56 -20.45 18.43
CA ASP A 346 6.40 -20.69 17.24
C ASP A 346 7.78 -21.32 17.60
N ARG A 347 8.05 -21.61 18.88
CA ARG A 347 9.25 -22.33 19.37
C ARG A 347 9.29 -23.83 19.04
N ALA A 348 8.17 -24.43 18.64
CA ALA A 348 8.00 -25.88 18.58
C ALA A 348 7.78 -26.44 17.16
N ARG A 349 8.57 -25.99 16.18
CA ARG A 349 8.77 -26.70 14.90
C ARG A 349 10.17 -26.53 14.37
#